data_AF-A0A8E7AXG7-F1
#
_entry.id   AF-A0A8E7AXG7-F1
#
_cell.length_a   1.000
_cell.length_b   1.000
_cell.length_c   1.000
_cell.angle_alpha   90.00
_cell.angle_beta   90.00
_cell.angle_gamma   90.00
#
_symmetry.space_group_name_H-M   'P 1'
#
loop_
_entity.id
_entity.type
_entity.pdbx_description
1 polymer ?
#
loop_
_entity_poly.entity_id
_entity_poly.type
_entity_poly.pdbx_seq_one_letter_code
_entity_poly.pdbx_strand_id
1 'polypeptide(L)' 'MDIRTTIIEHTLILAPKGRLDGHGSGLLQDALAAGMTDTIRFVLFDLTDVSIP' A
#
# COMPACT_ATOMS: atom_id res chain seq x y z
N MET A 1 -8.45 4.33 -6.62
CA MET A 1 -7.88 3.04 -6.18
C MET A 1 -8.36 2.81 -4.76
N ASP A 2 -8.74 1.57 -4.43
CA ASP A 2 -9.01 1.19 -3.04
C ASP A 2 -7.77 0.54 -2.46
N ILE A 3 -7.39 0.85 -1.22
CA ILE A 3 -6.15 0.35 -0.62
C ILE A 3 -6.46 -0.20 0.75
N ARG A 4 -6.37 -1.53 0.89
CA ARG A 4 -6.47 -2.18 2.19
C ARG A 4 -5.11 -2.14 2.87
N THR A 5 -5.07 -1.54 4.05
CA THR A 5 -3.86 -1.48 4.89
C THR A 5 -4.01 -2.45 6.05
N THR A 6 -2.97 -3.24 6.34
CA THR A 6 -2.93 -4.17 7.48
C THR A 6 -1.56 -4.14 8.11
N ILE A 7 -1.50 -4.09 9.44
CA ILE A 7 -0.25 -4.19 10.19
C ILE A 7 -0.22 -5.53 10.89
N ILE A 8 0.84 -6.31 10.64
CA ILE A 8 1.12 -7.58 11.32
C ILE A 8 2.53 -7.46 11.90
N GLU A 9 2.62 -7.45 13.23
CA GLU A 9 3.87 -7.20 13.95
C GLU A 9 4.58 -5.92 13.44
N HIS A 10 5.77 -6.06 12.87
CA HIS A 10 6.59 -4.97 12.34
C HIS A 10 6.44 -4.81 10.81
N THR A 11 5.39 -5.39 10.22
CA THR A 11 5.15 -5.39 8.77
C THR A 11 3.89 -4.61 8.44
N LEU A 12 4.05 -3.58 7.60
CA LEU A 12 2.94 -2.89 6.96
C LEU A 12 2.63 -3.56 5.63
N ILE A 13 1.40 -4.05 5.46
CA ILE A 13 0.91 -4.64 4.21
C ILE A 13 -0.04 -3.65 3.55
N LEU A 14 0.27 -3.26 2.31
CA LEU A 14 -0.56 -2.43 1.46
C LEU A 14 -1.07 -3.29 0.31
N ALA A 15 -2.37 -3.53 0.25
CA ALA A 15 -3.03 -4.30 -0.78
C ALA A 15 -3.93 -3.38 -1.63
N PRO A 16 -3.36 -2.65 -2.61
CA PRO A 16 -4.11 -1.84 -3.55
C PRO A 16 -4.94 -2.70 -4.51
N LYS A 17 -6.16 -2.23 -4.80
CA LYS A 17 -7.07 -2.78 -5.80
C LYS A 17 -7.43 -1.73 -6.83
N GLY A 18 -7.24 -2.07 -8.10
CA GLY A 18 -7.50 -1.20 -9.25
C GLY A 18 -6.24 -0.72 -9.96
N ARG A 19 -6.32 0.42 -10.64
CA ARG A 19 -5.27 0.86 -11.57
C ARG A 19 -4.16 1.63 -10.89
N LEU A 20 -2.91 1.20 -11.09
CA LEU A 20 -1.71 1.93 -10.64
C LEU A 20 -1.26 2.91 -11.74
N ASP A 21 -2.04 3.96 -11.94
CA ASP A 21 -1.67 5.12 -12.74
C ASP A 21 -1.12 6.26 -11.86
N GLY A 22 -0.87 7.45 -12.40
CA GLY A 22 -0.32 8.58 -11.65
C GLY A 22 -1.18 9.02 -10.45
N HIS A 23 -2.51 8.86 -10.53
CA HIS A 23 -3.38 9.13 -9.40
C HIS A 23 -3.34 7.98 -8.39
N GLY A 24 -3.38 6.73 -8.87
CA GLY A 24 -3.23 5.53 -8.04
C GLY A 24 -1.91 5.50 -7.26
N SER A 25 -0.81 5.94 -7.86
CA SER A 25 0.48 6.02 -7.19
C SER A 25 0.50 7.05 -6.06
N GLY A 26 -0.20 8.18 -6.23
CA GLY A 26 -0.35 9.17 -5.16
C GLY A 26 -1.11 8.61 -3.97
N LEU A 27 -2.24 7.94 -4.21
CA LEU A 27 -3.01 7.27 -3.15
C LEU A 27 -2.20 6.19 -2.42
N LEU A 28 -1.39 5.42 -3.15
CA LEU A 28 -0.51 4.41 -2.56
C LEU A 28 0.60 5.04 -1.71
N GLN A 29 1.15 6.17 -2.14
CA GLN A 29 2.14 6.92 -1.37
C GLN A 29 1.53 7.48 -0.08
N ASP A 30 0.32 8.04 -0.13
CA ASP A 30 -0.39 8.54 1.04
C ASP A 30 -0.70 7.42 2.04
N ALA A 31 -1.13 6.25 1.55
CA ALA A 31 -1.39 5.09 2.39
C ALA A 31 -0.12 4.54 3.06
N LEU A 32 1.00 4.53 2.33
CA LEU A 32 2.31 4.20 2.87
C LEU A 32 2.71 5.17 3.98
N ALA A 33 2.66 6.47 3.72
CA ALA A 33 3.03 7.48 4.71
C ALA A 33 2.17 7.41 5.97
N ALA A 34 0.86 7.17 5.82
CA ALA A 34 -0.07 7.02 6.94
C ALA A 34 0.16 5.74 7.76
N GLY A 35 0.63 4.66 7.12
CA GLY A 35 0.88 3.38 7.79
C GLY A 35 2.26 3.26 8.42
N MET A 36 3.21 4.13 8.06
CA MET A 36 4.57 4.12 8.59
C MET A 36 4.60 4.65 10.03
N THR A 37 5.20 3.88 10.92
CA THR A 37 5.48 4.24 12.31
C THR A 37 6.90 3.79 12.68
N ASP A 38 7.42 4.23 13.83
CA ASP A 38 8.76 3.86 14.31
C ASP A 38 8.93 2.34 14.56
N THR A 39 7.83 1.60 14.62
CA THR A 39 7.83 0.14 14.83
C THR A 39 7.85 -0.65 13.52
N ILE A 40 7.52 -0.04 12.38
CA ILE A 40 7.50 -0.75 11.10
C ILE A 40 8.92 -0.95 10.56
N ARG A 41 9.25 -2.21 10.25
CA ARG A 41 10.55 -2.66 9.72
C ARG A 41 10.45 -3.11 8.26
N PHE A 42 9.27 -3.59 7.88
CA PHE A 42 9.01 -4.18 6.57
C PHE A 42 7.74 -3.57 5.96
N VAL A 43 7.77 -3.38 4.65
CA VAL A 43 6.60 -3.00 3.87
C VAL A 43 6.42 -4.05 2.79
N LEU A 44 5.22 -4.63 2.72
CA LEU A 44 4.83 -5.58 1.69
C LEU A 44 3.72 -4.97 0.85
N PHE A 45 3.94 -4.95 -0.46
CA PHE A 45 2.92 -4.55 -1.44
C PHE A 45 2.29 -5.81 -2.03
N ASP A 46 1.02 -6.04 -1.72
CA ASP A 46 0.23 -7.08 -2.37
C ASP A 46 -0.41 -6.50 -3.63
N LEU A 47 0.21 -6.76 -4.77
CA LEU A 47 -0.19 -6.22 -6.08
C LEU A 47 -1.14 -7.16 -6.86
N THR A 48 -1.67 -8.20 -6.22
CA THR A 48 -2.47 -9.24 -6.88
C THR A 48 -3.68 -8.66 -7.64
N ASP A 49 -4.32 -7.65 -7.06
CA ASP A 49 -5.51 -6.99 -7.64
C ASP A 49 -5.18 -5.66 -8.35
N VAL A 50 -3.89 -5.43 -8.67
CA VAL A 50 -3.45 -4.23 -9.39
C VAL A 50 -3.46 -4.45 -10.89
N SER A 51 -4.07 -3.50 -11.60
CA SER A 51 -3.99 -3.41 -13.06
C SER A 51 -2.88 -2.43 -13.45
N ILE A 52 -1.88 -2.91 -14.18
CA ILE A 52 -0.79 -2.11 -14.75
C ILE A 52 -1.13 -1.85 -16.24
N PRO A 53 -0.95 -0.63 -16.77
CA PRO A 53 -1.17 -0.36 -18.19
C PRO A 53 -0.26 -1.18 -19.13
#